data_AF-A0A532CD70-F1
#
_entry.id   AF-A0A532CD70-F1
#
_cell.length_a   1.000
_cell.length_b   1.000
_cell.length_c   1.000
_cell.angle_alpha   90.00
_cell.angle_beta   90.00
_cell.angle_gamma   90.00
#
_symmetry.space_group_name_H-M   'P 1'
#
loop_
_entity.id
_entity.type
_entity.pdbx_description
1 polymer ?
#
loop_
_entity_poly.entity_id
_entity_poly.type
_entity_poly.pdbx_seq_one_letter_code
_entity_poly.pdbx_strand_id
1 'polypeptide(L)'
;MALAGSISGCIEAVPQDVVEAVDHIDQELVELRAGEFLPTDYTQFSHQWMALRARAQADEDLIRWPWEPNELDVALRQLHAEGSRIVARLTKERESLRDSTEAKIAQVENRFQPATLQVSAIDGRTLSGQRPDEIERLMNQARVLYEQGQYDQSLNASDRAAQSLFARSALLGRELR
;
A
#
# COMPACT_ATOMS: atom_id res chain seq x y z
N MET A 1 16.55 -17.57 -56.43
CA MET A 1 16.36 -16.13 -56.71
C MET A 1 15.57 -15.54 -55.56
N ALA A 2 16.20 -14.65 -54.80
CA ALA A 2 15.59 -13.92 -53.70
C ALA A 2 15.19 -12.52 -54.20
N LEU A 3 13.99 -12.06 -53.87
CA LEU A 3 13.57 -10.65 -53.89
C LEU A 3 12.73 -10.48 -52.61
N ALA A 4 13.37 -10.08 -51.51
CA ALA A 4 13.47 -8.68 -51.07
C ALA A 4 12.10 -8.15 -50.64
N GLY A 5 11.74 -8.44 -49.39
CA GLY A 5 10.58 -7.87 -48.71
C GLY A 5 10.88 -6.43 -48.30
N SER A 6 10.27 -5.47 -48.99
CA SER A 6 10.30 -4.06 -48.61
C SER A 6 9.38 -3.84 -47.41
N ILE A 7 9.95 -3.91 -46.21
CA ILE A 7 9.36 -3.29 -45.01
C ILE A 7 10.37 -2.26 -44.52
N SER A 8 10.41 -1.10 -45.17
CA SER A 8 11.05 0.10 -44.64
C SER A 8 9.98 1.15 -44.44
N GLY A 9 9.12 0.90 -43.45
CA GLY A 9 8.35 1.96 -42.84
C GLY A 9 9.27 2.69 -41.87
N CYS A 10 9.43 4.00 -42.05
CA CYS A 10 9.97 4.84 -41.00
C CYS A 10 9.15 4.61 -39.72
N ILE A 11 9.81 4.37 -38.59
CA ILE A 11 9.15 4.22 -37.30
C ILE A 11 9.47 5.48 -36.49
N GLU A 12 8.47 5.98 -35.77
CA GLU A 12 8.64 7.08 -34.83
C GLU A 12 9.72 6.73 -33.79
N ALA A 13 10.64 7.64 -33.50
CA ALA A 13 11.72 7.34 -32.56
C ALA A 13 11.23 7.20 -31.12
N VAL A 14 10.08 7.78 -30.79
CA VAL A 14 9.49 7.75 -29.45
C VAL A 14 8.39 6.68 -29.40
N PRO A 15 8.54 5.64 -28.57
CA PRO A 15 7.49 4.65 -28.38
C PRO A 15 6.41 5.19 -27.43
N GLN A 16 5.42 5.90 -27.99
CA GLN A 16 4.36 6.56 -27.22
C GLN A 16 3.61 5.60 -26.29
N ASP A 17 3.40 4.35 -26.72
CA ASP A 17 2.77 3.30 -25.92
C ASP A 17 3.53 3.02 -24.61
N VAL A 18 4.87 3.03 -24.67
CA VAL A 18 5.71 2.79 -23.48
C VAL A 18 5.79 4.04 -22.61
N VAL A 19 5.79 5.23 -23.21
CA VAL A 19 5.73 6.51 -22.48
C VAL A 19 4.43 6.58 -21.66
N GLU A 20 3.28 6.30 -22.27
CA GLU A 20 1.99 6.24 -21.59
C GLU A 20 1.96 5.19 -20.49
N ALA A 21 2.55 4.01 -20.72
CA ALA A 21 2.63 2.96 -19.71
C ALA A 21 3.46 3.39 -18.48
N VAL A 22 4.59 4.09 -18.67
CA VAL A 22 5.39 4.60 -17.54
C VAL A 22 4.65 5.74 -16.82
N ASP A 23 3.96 6.63 -17.54
CA ASP A 23 3.13 7.67 -16.95
C ASP A 23 2.02 7.08 -16.07
N HIS A 24 1.40 5.98 -16.51
CA HIS A 24 0.41 5.26 -15.72
C HIS A 24 1.01 4.69 -14.42
N ILE A 25 2.21 4.11 -14.49
CA ILE A 25 2.92 3.63 -13.30
C ILE A 25 3.23 4.77 -12.32
N ASP A 26 3.64 5.94 -12.81
CA ASP A 26 3.87 7.11 -11.94
C ASP A 26 2.59 7.52 -11.20
N GLN A 27 1.46 7.55 -11.90
CA GLN A 27 0.14 7.82 -11.30
C GLN A 27 -0.24 6.77 -10.25
N GLU A 28 -0.10 5.48 -10.56
CA GLU A 28 -0.36 4.40 -9.60
C GLU A 28 0.53 4.53 -8.34
N LEU A 29 1.81 4.85 -8.51
CA LEU A 29 2.72 5.05 -7.39
C LEU A 29 2.33 6.25 -6.53
N VAL A 30 1.85 7.34 -7.13
CA VAL A 30 1.30 8.50 -6.39
C VAL A 30 0.05 8.10 -5.60
N GLU A 31 -0.88 7.37 -6.22
CA GLU A 31 -2.11 6.90 -5.56
C GLU A 31 -1.82 5.94 -4.40
N LEU A 32 -0.81 5.08 -4.58
CA LEU A 32 -0.31 4.19 -3.53
C LEU A 32 0.53 4.91 -2.47
N ARG A 33 0.72 6.23 -2.60
CA ARG A 33 1.54 7.06 -1.70
C ARG A 33 2.97 6.54 -1.58
N ALA A 34 3.57 6.12 -2.69
CA ALA A 34 4.92 5.57 -2.73
C ALA A 34 5.96 6.53 -2.13
N GLY A 35 5.76 7.85 -2.23
CA GLY A 35 6.62 8.84 -1.58
C GLY A 35 6.59 8.82 -0.04
N GLU A 36 5.52 8.31 0.58
CA GLU A 36 5.40 8.14 2.03
C GLU A 36 6.01 6.81 2.49
N PHE A 37 5.73 5.72 1.76
CA PHE A 37 6.08 4.36 2.18
C PHE A 37 7.41 3.85 1.64
N LEU A 38 7.81 4.27 0.44
CA LEU A 38 9.05 3.88 -0.24
C LEU A 38 9.75 5.11 -0.82
N PRO A 39 10.13 6.10 0.02
CA PRO A 39 10.61 7.40 -0.44
C PRO A 39 11.85 7.30 -1.33
N THR A 40 12.79 6.40 -1.00
CA THR A 40 14.02 6.21 -1.78
C THR A 40 13.74 5.67 -3.18
N ASP A 41 12.94 4.60 -3.26
CA ASP A 41 12.66 3.92 -4.52
C ASP A 41 11.80 4.81 -5.44
N TYR A 42 10.81 5.51 -4.87
CA TYR A 42 9.98 6.44 -5.64
C TYR A 42 10.76 7.68 -6.11
N THR A 43 11.67 8.21 -5.29
CA THR A 43 12.53 9.34 -5.71
C THR A 43 13.46 8.93 -6.85
N GLN A 44 14.04 7.73 -6.78
CA GLN A 44 14.86 7.21 -7.86
C GLN A 44 14.06 7.03 -9.15
N PHE A 45 12.90 6.37 -9.06
CA PHE A 45 11.99 6.16 -10.19
C PHE A 45 11.58 7.49 -10.83
N SER A 46 11.07 8.45 -10.05
CA SER A 46 10.59 9.74 -10.55
C SER A 46 11.71 10.59 -11.19
N HIS A 47 12.92 10.57 -10.63
CA HIS A 47 14.07 11.21 -11.26
C HIS A 47 14.42 10.61 -12.62
N GLN A 48 14.46 9.28 -12.72
CA GLN A 48 14.71 8.60 -13.99
C GLN A 48 13.58 8.86 -14.99
N TRP A 49 12.34 8.87 -14.52
CA TRP A 49 11.17 9.16 -15.35
C TRP A 49 11.26 10.55 -15.96
N MET A 50 11.50 11.59 -15.15
CA MET A 50 11.65 12.96 -15.64
C MET A 50 12.75 13.10 -16.69
N ALA A 51 13.89 12.44 -16.50
CA ALA A 51 15.00 12.50 -17.45
C ALA A 51 14.63 11.84 -18.80
N LEU A 52 13.98 10.66 -18.77
CA LEU A 52 13.56 9.96 -19.98
C LEU A 52 12.42 10.67 -20.69
N ARG A 53 11.45 11.22 -19.95
CA ARG A 53 10.33 12.01 -20.50
C ARG A 53 10.82 13.26 -21.22
N ALA A 54 11.76 14.00 -20.62
CA ALA A 54 12.35 15.17 -21.27
C ALA A 54 13.07 14.80 -22.58
N ARG A 55 13.76 13.66 -22.61
CA ARG A 55 14.39 13.14 -23.82
C ARG A 55 13.36 12.72 -24.88
N ALA A 56 12.31 12.01 -24.48
CA ALA A 56 11.23 11.62 -25.38
C ALA A 56 10.57 12.85 -26.03
N GLN A 57 10.33 13.91 -25.26
CA GLN A 57 9.77 15.14 -25.79
C GLN A 57 10.74 15.88 -26.74
N ALA A 58 12.05 15.82 -26.49
CA ALA A 58 13.04 16.41 -27.40
C ALA A 58 13.17 15.63 -28.72
N ASP A 59 12.92 14.32 -28.69
CA ASP A 59 13.06 13.39 -29.81
C ASP A 59 11.71 13.09 -30.51
N GLU A 60 10.62 13.81 -30.20
CA GLU A 60 9.25 13.53 -30.69
C GLU A 60 9.16 13.48 -32.23
N ASP A 61 9.80 14.43 -32.91
CA ASP A 61 9.82 14.50 -34.38
C ASP A 61 10.96 13.69 -35.02
N LEU A 62 11.75 12.97 -34.21
CA LEU A 62 12.89 12.22 -34.72
C LEU A 62 12.40 10.96 -35.43
N ILE A 63 12.78 10.82 -36.70
CA ILE A 63 12.52 9.60 -37.48
C ILE A 63 13.74 8.69 -37.38
N ARG A 64 13.54 7.44 -36.94
CA ARG A 64 14.59 6.42 -36.87
C ARG A 64 14.39 5.32 -37.91
N TRP A 65 15.51 4.71 -38.30
CA TRP A 65 15.49 3.52 -39.13
C TRP A 65 15.15 2.28 -38.29
N PRO A 66 14.33 1.34 -38.79
CA PRO A 66 13.88 0.17 -38.02
C PRO A 66 14.98 -0.75 -37.49
N TRP A 67 16.16 -0.74 -38.10
CA TRP A 67 17.31 -1.59 -37.72
C TRP A 67 18.29 -0.88 -36.78
N GLU A 68 18.07 0.40 -36.48
CA GLU A 68 18.88 1.14 -35.52
C GLU A 68 18.36 0.85 -34.09
N PRO A 69 19.25 0.56 -33.13
CA PRO A 69 18.85 0.40 -31.73
C PRO A 69 18.13 1.64 -31.22
N ASN A 70 17.02 1.44 -30.50
CA ASN A 70 16.31 2.51 -29.80
C ASN A 70 16.64 2.45 -28.30
N GLU A 71 17.72 3.10 -27.91
CA GLU A 71 18.15 3.19 -26.51
C GLU A 71 17.08 3.82 -25.60
N LEU A 72 16.24 4.72 -26.14
CA LEU A 72 15.14 5.32 -25.40
C LEU A 72 14.05 4.28 -25.09
N ASP A 73 13.65 3.48 -26.09
CA ASP A 73 12.69 2.38 -25.90
C ASP A 73 13.20 1.36 -24.86
N VAL A 74 14.47 0.97 -24.95
CA VAL A 74 15.08 0.04 -23.98
C VAL A 74 15.04 0.63 -22.57
N ALA A 75 15.43 1.89 -22.40
CA ALA A 75 15.43 2.56 -21.10
C ALA A 75 14.02 2.73 -20.53
N LEU A 76 13.04 3.11 -21.36
CA LEU A 76 11.64 3.25 -20.96
C LEU A 76 11.04 1.91 -20.53
N ARG A 77 11.29 0.83 -21.28
CA ARG A 77 10.82 -0.51 -20.91
C ARG A 77 11.45 -1.02 -19.61
N GLN A 78 12.72 -0.70 -19.39
CA GLN A 78 13.40 -1.02 -18.13
C GLN A 78 12.76 -0.26 -16.96
N LEU A 79 12.53 1.04 -17.12
CA LEU A 79 11.90 1.88 -16.10
C LEU A 79 10.47 1.41 -15.81
N HIS A 80 9.70 1.06 -16.85
CA HIS A 80 8.37 0.46 -16.70
C HIS A 80 8.44 -0.82 -15.86
N ALA A 81 9.34 -1.75 -16.21
CA ALA A 81 9.50 -3.01 -15.47
C ALA A 81 9.95 -2.80 -14.02
N GLU A 82 10.78 -1.80 -13.74
CA GLU A 82 11.16 -1.41 -12.39
C GLU A 82 9.96 -0.85 -11.61
N GLY A 83 9.25 0.13 -12.18
CA GLY A 83 8.09 0.73 -11.56
C GLY A 83 6.96 -0.27 -11.30
N SER A 84 6.67 -1.19 -12.23
CA SER A 84 5.69 -2.27 -12.00
C SER A 84 6.06 -3.16 -10.81
N ARG A 85 7.35 -3.40 -10.55
CA ARG A 85 7.79 -4.16 -9.36
C ARG A 85 7.56 -3.37 -8.07
N ILE A 86 7.78 -2.06 -8.11
CA ILE A 86 7.52 -1.17 -6.96
C ILE A 86 6.02 -1.17 -6.64
N VAL A 87 5.16 -0.99 -7.65
CA VAL A 87 3.70 -1.07 -7.51
C VAL A 87 3.29 -2.42 -6.93
N ALA A 88 3.74 -3.53 -7.51
CA ALA A 88 3.39 -4.87 -7.05
C ALA A 88 3.78 -5.12 -5.58
N ARG A 89 4.95 -4.61 -5.16
CA ARG A 89 5.40 -4.71 -3.76
C ARG A 89 4.51 -3.88 -2.83
N LEU A 90 4.23 -2.63 -3.17
CA LEU A 90 3.37 -1.74 -2.37
C LEU A 90 1.95 -2.30 -2.21
N THR A 91 1.36 -2.77 -3.31
CA THR A 91 0.02 -3.37 -3.29
C THR A 91 -0.01 -4.59 -2.38
N LYS A 92 0.99 -5.48 -2.49
CA LYS A 92 1.08 -6.67 -1.65
C LYS A 92 1.28 -6.34 -0.17
N GLU A 93 2.14 -5.37 0.16
CA GLU A 93 2.35 -4.93 1.54
C GLU A 93 1.06 -4.33 2.12
N ARG A 94 0.36 -3.50 1.35
CA ARG A 94 -0.91 -2.90 1.75
C ARG A 94 -2.01 -3.93 1.96
N GLU A 95 -2.13 -4.92 1.09
CA GLU A 95 -3.07 -6.04 1.25
C GLU A 95 -2.75 -6.85 2.50
N SER A 96 -1.48 -7.22 2.70
CA SER A 96 -1.05 -7.93 3.90
C SER A 96 -1.36 -7.16 5.18
N LEU A 97 -1.18 -5.83 5.16
CA LEU A 97 -1.46 -4.97 6.30
C LEU A 97 -2.97 -4.86 6.57
N ARG A 98 -3.78 -4.73 5.50
CA ARG A 98 -5.25 -4.75 5.60
C ARG A 98 -5.71 -6.06 6.25
N ASP A 99 -5.28 -7.19 5.72
CA ASP A 99 -5.72 -8.51 6.19
C ASP A 99 -5.26 -8.76 7.64
N SER A 100 -4.05 -8.31 8.01
CA SER A 100 -3.55 -8.36 9.38
C SER A 100 -4.40 -7.50 10.33
N THR A 101 -4.75 -6.29 9.91
CA THR A 101 -5.56 -5.36 10.68
C THR A 101 -6.97 -5.90 10.89
N GLU A 102 -7.61 -6.41 9.84
CA GLU A 102 -8.93 -7.04 9.91
C GLU A 102 -8.93 -8.22 10.88
N ALA A 103 -7.96 -9.12 10.77
CA ALA A 103 -7.81 -10.25 11.67
C ALA A 103 -7.61 -9.81 13.13
N LYS A 104 -6.87 -8.71 13.35
CA LYS A 104 -6.65 -8.17 14.69
C LYS A 104 -7.92 -7.57 15.28
N ILE A 105 -8.65 -6.76 14.51
CA ILE A 105 -9.94 -6.19 14.93
C ILE A 105 -10.88 -7.34 15.32
N ALA A 106 -11.07 -8.32 14.45
CA ALA A 106 -11.94 -9.47 14.72
C ALA A 106 -11.51 -10.26 15.98
N GLN A 107 -10.21 -10.46 16.19
CA GLN A 107 -9.69 -11.12 17.40
C GLN A 107 -10.05 -10.34 18.67
N VAL A 108 -9.90 -9.01 18.65
CA VAL A 108 -10.17 -8.16 19.80
C VAL A 108 -11.67 -8.11 20.09
N GLU A 109 -12.52 -8.01 19.06
CA GLU A 109 -13.98 -8.05 19.20
C GLU A 109 -14.46 -9.36 19.81
N ASN A 110 -13.98 -10.49 19.29
CA ASN A 110 -14.33 -11.82 19.78
C ASN A 110 -13.93 -12.02 21.25
N ARG A 111 -12.86 -11.36 21.72
CA ARG A 111 -12.44 -11.40 23.13
C ARG A 111 -13.20 -10.40 24.01
N PHE A 112 -13.59 -9.25 23.46
CA PHE A 112 -14.30 -8.20 24.20
C PHE A 112 -15.74 -8.60 24.51
N GLN A 113 -16.47 -9.16 23.54
CA GLN A 113 -17.88 -9.55 23.70
C GLN A 113 -18.15 -10.43 24.94
N PRO A 114 -17.45 -11.56 25.16
CA PRO A 114 -17.68 -12.40 26.33
C PRO A 114 -17.20 -11.73 27.64
N ALA A 115 -16.16 -10.90 27.60
CA ALA A 115 -15.67 -10.18 28.78
C ALA A 115 -16.68 -9.14 29.28
N THR A 116 -17.35 -8.43 28.36
CA THR A 116 -18.42 -7.49 28.70
C THR A 116 -19.64 -8.20 29.29
N LEU A 117 -20.02 -9.36 28.73
CA LEU A 117 -21.12 -10.19 29.26
C LEU A 117 -20.83 -10.78 30.65
N GLN A 118 -19.58 -11.17 30.93
CA GLN A 118 -19.19 -11.66 32.27
C GLN A 118 -19.20 -10.53 33.31
N VAL A 119 -18.77 -9.32 32.95
CA VAL A 119 -18.74 -8.19 33.88
C VAL A 119 -20.15 -7.69 34.20
N SER A 120 -21.06 -7.62 33.22
CA SER A 120 -22.46 -7.24 33.49
C SER A 120 -23.22 -8.25 34.35
N ALA A 121 -22.83 -9.53 34.30
CA ALA A 121 -23.37 -10.56 35.20
C ALA A 121 -22.82 -10.49 36.64
N ILE A 122 -21.66 -9.84 36.84
CA ILE A 122 -20.99 -9.70 38.13
C ILE A 122 -21.32 -8.34 38.80
N ASP A 123 -22.03 -7.45 38.11
CA ASP A 123 -22.19 -6.07 38.55
C ASP A 123 -23.23 -5.89 39.68
N GLY A 124 -22.75 -6.09 40.91
CA GLY A 124 -23.18 -5.36 42.10
C GLY A 124 -22.03 -4.59 42.77
N ARG A 125 -20.78 -4.67 42.28
CA ARG A 125 -19.63 -3.94 42.84
C ARG A 125 -18.66 -3.48 41.75
N THR A 126 -18.73 -2.19 41.48
CA THR A 126 -17.84 -1.40 40.64
C THR A 126 -16.39 -1.45 41.14
N LEU A 127 -15.62 -2.41 40.64
CA LEU A 127 -14.17 -2.49 40.80
C LEU A 127 -13.51 -2.68 39.43
N SER A 128 -13.16 -1.57 38.76
CA SER A 128 -12.12 -1.55 37.74
C SER A 128 -11.77 -0.12 37.34
N GLY A 129 -10.57 0.32 37.68
CA GLY A 129 -10.05 1.67 37.40
C GLY A 129 -9.75 1.99 35.94
N GLN A 130 -9.94 1.04 35.00
CA GLN A 130 -9.93 1.29 33.56
C GLN A 130 -11.33 1.02 32.99
N ARG A 131 -11.98 2.09 32.55
CA ARG A 131 -13.37 2.05 32.11
C ARG A 131 -13.51 1.27 30.80
N PRO A 132 -14.53 0.41 30.64
CA PRO A 132 -14.87 -0.26 29.39
C PRO A 132 -14.87 0.69 28.18
N ASP A 133 -15.20 1.95 28.43
CA ASP A 133 -15.17 3.10 27.52
C ASP A 133 -13.85 3.22 26.74
N GLU A 134 -12.69 2.93 27.36
CA GLU A 134 -11.39 3.12 26.69
C GLU A 134 -11.15 2.06 25.61
N ILE A 135 -11.51 0.81 25.89
CA ILE A 135 -11.36 -0.32 24.96
C ILE A 135 -12.34 -0.12 23.80
N GLU A 136 -13.59 0.25 24.11
CA GLU A 136 -14.60 0.56 23.09
C GLU A 136 -14.19 1.76 22.22
N ARG A 137 -13.65 2.83 22.83
CA ARG A 137 -13.12 3.99 22.09
C ARG A 137 -11.98 3.58 21.16
N LEU A 138 -11.03 2.76 21.63
CA LEU A 138 -9.92 2.30 20.81
C LEU A 138 -10.40 1.40 19.66
N MET A 139 -11.40 0.55 19.89
CA MET A 139 -12.00 -0.27 18.85
C MET A 139 -12.75 0.55 17.81
N ASN A 140 -13.50 1.56 18.23
CA ASN A 140 -14.17 2.48 17.30
C ASN A 140 -13.14 3.28 16.49
N GLN A 141 -12.06 3.75 17.13
CA GLN A 141 -10.95 4.40 16.46
C GLN A 141 -10.29 3.46 15.42
N ALA A 142 -10.02 2.21 15.79
CA ALA A 142 -9.45 1.23 14.87
C ALA A 142 -10.34 1.00 13.63
N ARG A 143 -11.65 0.86 13.81
CA ARG A 143 -12.61 0.69 12.71
C ARG A 143 -12.64 1.90 11.78
N VAL A 144 -12.75 3.12 12.33
CA VAL A 144 -12.75 4.35 11.53
C VAL A 144 -11.46 4.49 10.72
N LEU A 145 -10.30 4.19 11.33
CA LEU A 145 -9.01 4.22 10.63
C LEU A 145 -8.92 3.14 9.54
N TYR A 146 -9.49 1.96 9.77
CA TYR A 146 -9.56 0.89 8.77
C TYR A 146 -10.41 1.31 7.56
N GLU A 147 -11.58 1.89 7.80
CA GLU A 147 -12.49 2.41 6.77
C GLU A 147 -11.83 3.55 5.96
N GLN A 148 -10.97 4.34 6.60
CA GLN A 148 -10.16 5.39 5.94
C GLN A 148 -8.94 4.84 5.18
N GLY A 149 -8.70 3.53 5.20
CA GLY A 149 -7.52 2.90 4.57
C GLY A 149 -6.20 3.15 5.31
N GLN A 150 -6.25 3.67 6.54
CA GLN A 150 -5.09 3.93 7.40
C GLN A 150 -4.77 2.69 8.23
N TYR A 151 -4.40 1.61 7.56
CA TYR A 151 -4.25 0.29 8.18
C TYR A 151 -3.18 0.25 9.29
N ASP A 152 -2.04 0.95 9.15
CA ASP A 152 -1.00 0.99 10.19
C ASP A 152 -1.53 1.58 11.51
N GLN A 153 -2.27 2.69 11.42
CA GLN A 153 -2.84 3.36 12.58
C GLN A 153 -3.97 2.54 13.19
N SER A 154 -4.78 1.90 12.33
CA SER A 154 -5.84 0.99 12.75
C SER A 154 -5.29 -0.22 13.50
N LEU A 155 -4.21 -0.83 13.00
CA LEU A 155 -3.52 -1.95 13.64
C LEU A 155 -2.98 -1.52 15.02
N ASN A 156 -2.34 -0.35 15.11
CA ASN A 156 -1.85 0.20 16.37
C ASN A 156 -2.99 0.39 17.40
N ALA A 157 -4.12 0.97 16.99
CA ALA A 157 -5.28 1.16 17.85
C ALA A 157 -5.86 -0.19 18.34
N SER A 158 -5.92 -1.18 17.45
CA SER A 158 -6.37 -2.55 17.75
C SER A 158 -5.44 -3.26 18.73
N ASP A 159 -4.12 -3.10 18.59
CA ASP A 159 -3.13 -3.64 19.52
C ASP A 159 -3.24 -3.01 20.92
N ARG A 160 -3.45 -1.70 21.00
CA ARG A 160 -3.69 -1.01 22.28
C ARG A 160 -4.97 -1.48 22.96
N ALA A 161 -6.03 -1.72 22.19
CA ALA A 161 -7.27 -2.30 22.71
C ALA A 161 -7.03 -3.73 23.24
N ALA A 162 -6.27 -4.55 22.51
CA ALA A 162 -5.91 -5.90 22.92
C ALA A 162 -5.08 -5.92 24.23
N GLN A 163 -4.11 -5.02 24.37
CA GLN A 163 -3.30 -4.88 25.58
C GLN A 163 -4.14 -4.47 26.79
N SER A 164 -5.06 -3.52 26.59
CA SER A 164 -5.97 -3.06 27.64
C SER A 164 -6.92 -4.18 28.09
N LEU A 165 -7.43 -4.98 27.16
CA LEU A 165 -8.21 -6.18 27.46
C LEU A 165 -7.42 -7.20 28.28
N PHE A 166 -6.17 -7.45 27.90
CA PHE A 166 -5.31 -8.40 28.61
C PHE A 166 -4.98 -7.93 30.03
N ALA A 167 -4.69 -6.64 30.22
CA ALA A 167 -4.48 -6.06 31.53
C ALA A 167 -5.72 -6.24 32.43
N ARG A 168 -6.91 -5.99 31.87
CA ARG A 168 -8.18 -6.17 32.59
C ARG A 168 -8.45 -7.61 33.00
N SER A 169 -8.27 -8.58 32.10
CA SER A 169 -8.49 -9.99 32.42
C SER A 169 -7.50 -10.50 33.48
N ALA A 170 -6.25 -10.02 33.45
CA ALA A 170 -5.24 -10.34 34.46
C ALA A 170 -5.59 -9.76 35.84
N LEU A 171 -6.15 -8.54 35.91
CA LEU A 171 -6.63 -7.93 37.15
C LEU A 171 -7.83 -8.70 37.72
N LEU A 172 -8.85 -8.98 36.90
CA LEU A 172 -10.03 -9.76 37.32
C LEU A 172 -9.64 -11.15 37.84
N GLY A 173 -8.67 -11.81 37.20
CA GLY A 173 -8.16 -13.11 37.66
C GLY A 173 -7.39 -13.06 38.98
N ARG A 174 -6.89 -11.88 39.41
CA ARG A 174 -6.30 -11.67 40.73
C ARG A 174 -7.35 -11.33 41.79
N GLU A 175 -8.40 -10.62 41.42
CA GLU A 175 -9.48 -10.22 42.36
C GLU A 175 -10.46 -11.37 42.66
N LEU A 176 -10.62 -12.32 41.75
CA LEU A 176 -11.49 -13.50 41.90
C LEU A 176 -10.81 -14.69 42.62
N ARG A 177 -9.60 -14.52 43.15
CA ARG A 177 -8.83 -15.57 43.85
C ARG A 177 -8.65 -15.21 45.31
#